data_AF-A0A3C1C2Q1-F1
#
_entry.id   AF-A0A3C1C2Q1-F1
#
_cell.length_a   1.000
_cell.length_b   1.000
_cell.length_c   1.000
_cell.angle_alpha   90.00
_cell.angle_beta   90.00
_cell.angle_gamma   90.00
#
_symmetry.space_group_name_H-M   'P 1'
#
loop_
_entity.id
_entity.type
_entity.pdbx_description
1 polymer ?
#
loop_
_entity_poly.entity_id
_entity_poly.type
_entity_poly.pdbx_seq_one_letter_code
_entity_poly.pdbx_strand_id
1 'polypeptide(L)'
;RAARWPLAVGGACLLAALAARTSRELPYFRNSETLFARALSLPPAHPLMLLNYGVCKFDQGEIGAAERCFAQALEPRESFPAFDFSLCEANLGYVRVLQGRTREAREVLRSRLEDPSAHWMVPVAWGMSLLYEGRPEEAIVYLEQARKYFWGDGQIMCELQRAYFEAGRTDDARALAAVLRSKIGMSCSDYAGLFSHNLDQWKRGGRAYAWRYFERLAESEWGRSVQLLNNAAWLAATDTQTPPEIAARAVAFAERAVEMTGSMKAEVLDTLGVARAAAGDFPGARQAAEQALAVAKDPALAREIEKRLALYRGGNAFRE
;
A
#
# COMPACT_ATOMS: atom_id res chain seq x y z
N ARG A 1 38.87 54.80 -13.12
CA ARG A 1 38.89 53.46 -13.78
C ARG A 1 39.45 52.35 -12.87
N ALA A 2 40.32 52.63 -11.89
CA ALA A 2 40.94 51.62 -11.03
C ALA A 2 40.00 50.89 -10.03
N ALA A 3 38.94 51.53 -9.54
CA ALA A 3 38.02 50.91 -8.56
C ALA A 3 37.04 49.86 -9.13
N ARG A 4 36.91 49.74 -10.46
CA ARG A 4 35.96 48.81 -11.10
C ARG A 4 36.44 47.36 -11.18
N TRP A 5 37.75 47.16 -11.28
CA TRP A 5 38.39 45.84 -11.37
C TRP A 5 38.31 45.01 -10.07
N PRO A 6 38.64 45.55 -8.88
CA PRO A 6 38.53 44.77 -7.64
C PRO A 6 37.07 44.41 -7.30
N LEU A 7 36.11 45.27 -7.63
CA LEU A 7 34.67 44.98 -7.50
C LEU A 7 34.23 43.87 -8.47
N ALA A 8 34.71 43.88 -9.71
CA ALA A 8 34.42 42.83 -10.69
C ALA A 8 35.01 41.48 -10.29
N VAL A 9 36.25 41.46 -9.77
CA VAL A 9 36.90 40.23 -9.26
C VAL A 9 36.18 39.70 -8.02
N GLY A 10 35.84 40.56 -7.07
CA GLY A 10 35.05 40.17 -5.90
C GLY A 10 33.68 39.59 -6.26
N GLY A 11 32.99 40.21 -7.23
CA GLY A 11 31.72 39.70 -7.76
C GLY A 11 31.86 38.34 -8.44
N ALA A 12 32.90 38.14 -9.26
CA ALA A 12 33.18 36.86 -9.92
C ALA A 12 33.50 35.74 -8.92
N CYS A 13 34.29 36.04 -7.88
CA CYS A 13 34.58 35.07 -6.80
C CYS A 13 33.32 34.70 -6.01
N LEU A 14 32.44 35.66 -5.71
CA LEU A 14 31.16 35.39 -5.05
C LEU A 14 30.26 34.52 -5.92
N LEU A 15 30.14 34.81 -7.21
CA LEU A 15 29.35 34.00 -8.15
C LEU A 15 29.90 32.58 -8.29
N ALA A 16 31.23 32.41 -8.35
CA ALA A 16 31.86 31.09 -8.39
C ALA A 16 31.64 30.31 -7.08
N ALA A 17 31.70 30.97 -5.92
CA ALA A 17 31.41 30.35 -4.63
C ALA A 17 29.94 29.94 -4.50
N LEU A 18 29.02 30.78 -4.96
CA LEU A 18 27.59 30.48 -5.01
C LEU A 18 27.31 29.32 -5.98
N ALA A 19 27.88 29.35 -7.18
CA ALA A 19 27.74 28.27 -8.17
C ALA A 19 28.27 26.95 -7.61
N ALA A 20 29.46 26.93 -7.02
CA ALA A 20 30.04 25.74 -6.40
C ALA A 20 29.18 25.21 -5.23
N ARG A 21 28.61 26.09 -4.41
CA ARG A 21 27.69 25.72 -3.33
C ARG A 21 26.39 25.15 -3.88
N THR A 22 25.77 25.82 -4.86
CA THR A 22 24.56 25.34 -5.52
C THR A 22 24.78 23.99 -6.19
N SER A 23 25.90 23.78 -6.88
CA SER A 23 26.25 22.49 -7.48
C SER A 23 26.43 21.37 -6.46
N ARG A 24 26.91 21.68 -5.24
CA ARG A 24 27.03 20.71 -4.15
C ARG A 24 25.70 20.40 -3.47
N GLU A 25 24.79 21.36 -3.43
CA GLU A 25 23.47 21.21 -2.78
C GLU A 25 22.41 20.62 -3.73
N LEU A 26 22.51 20.86 -5.03
CA LEU A 26 21.58 20.39 -6.08
C LEU A 26 21.21 18.90 -5.99
N PRO A 27 22.15 17.97 -5.72
CA PRO A 27 21.81 16.56 -5.54
C PRO A 27 20.86 16.29 -4.37
N TYR A 28 20.89 17.09 -3.29
CA TYR A 28 20.02 16.92 -2.12
C TYR A 28 18.60 17.48 -2.34
N PHE A 29 18.47 18.52 -3.16
CA PHE A 29 17.17 19.09 -3.53
C PHE A 29 16.53 18.40 -4.74
N ARG A 30 17.09 17.27 -5.18
CA ARG A 30 16.59 16.53 -6.35
C ARG A 30 15.20 15.93 -6.09
N ASN A 31 14.98 15.39 -4.90
CA ASN A 31 13.68 14.87 -4.46
C ASN A 31 13.54 14.96 -2.93
N SER A 32 12.32 14.70 -2.45
CA SER A 32 11.98 14.74 -1.03
C SER A 32 12.82 13.78 -0.18
N GLU A 33 13.15 12.59 -0.70
CA GLU A 33 13.95 11.61 0.04
C GLU A 33 15.37 12.13 0.30
N THR A 34 16.08 12.62 -0.72
CA THR A 34 17.44 13.14 -0.57
C THR A 34 17.47 14.38 0.32
N LEU A 35 16.41 15.18 0.27
CA LEU A 35 16.25 16.38 1.10
C LEU A 35 16.09 16.00 2.58
N PHE A 36 15.15 15.10 2.90
CA PHE A 36 14.91 14.70 4.28
C PHE A 36 16.06 13.86 4.84
N ALA A 37 16.67 12.98 4.04
CA ALA A 37 17.88 12.26 4.44
C ALA A 37 19.02 13.22 4.79
N ARG A 38 19.20 14.29 4.00
CA ARG A 38 20.17 15.34 4.30
C ARG A 38 19.82 16.09 5.58
N ALA A 39 18.56 16.45 5.77
CA ALA A 39 18.10 17.12 7.00
C ALA A 39 18.33 16.25 8.25
N LEU A 40 18.13 14.94 8.15
CA LEU A 40 18.40 13.97 9.23
C LEU A 40 19.88 13.81 9.56
N SER A 41 20.78 14.12 8.61
CA SER A 41 22.23 14.14 8.87
C SER A 41 22.68 15.30 9.77
N LEU A 42 21.81 16.27 10.04
CA LEU A 42 22.08 17.43 10.89
C LEU A 42 21.46 17.20 12.29
N PRO A 43 22.27 17.16 13.37
CA PRO A 43 21.74 17.03 14.72
C PRO A 43 21.05 18.31 15.21
N PRO A 44 19.99 18.20 16.05
CA PRO A 44 19.25 16.98 16.37
C PRO A 44 18.28 16.58 15.23
N ALA A 45 18.09 15.28 15.02
CA ALA A 45 17.10 14.76 14.07
C ALA A 45 15.69 15.19 14.48
N HIS A 46 15.11 16.12 13.72
CA HIS A 46 13.80 16.69 14.01
C HIS A 46 12.69 15.66 13.71
N PRO A 47 11.69 15.44 14.60
CA PRO A 47 10.60 14.49 14.39
C PRO A 47 9.87 14.64 13.04
N LEU A 48 9.56 15.87 12.63
CA LEU A 48 8.99 16.17 11.29
C LEU A 48 9.84 15.67 10.12
N MET A 49 11.18 15.67 10.23
CA MET A 49 12.05 15.16 9.16
C MET A 49 12.02 13.63 9.12
N LEU A 50 11.99 12.98 10.29
CA LEU A 50 11.80 11.52 10.40
C LEU A 50 10.43 11.12 9.83
N LEU A 51 9.38 11.86 10.17
CA LEU A 51 8.04 11.67 9.62
C LEU A 51 8.07 11.76 8.09
N ASN A 52 8.56 12.86 7.53
CA ASN A 52 8.51 13.04 6.08
C ASN A 52 9.43 12.07 5.32
N TYR A 53 10.57 11.69 5.90
CA TYR A 53 11.41 10.61 5.36
C TYR A 53 10.70 9.26 5.41
N GLY A 54 9.97 8.98 6.50
CA GLY A 54 9.12 7.80 6.63
C GLY A 54 8.01 7.75 5.57
N VAL A 55 7.36 8.87 5.28
CA VAL A 55 6.38 8.98 4.18
C VAL A 55 7.03 8.67 2.83
N CYS A 56 8.23 9.20 2.57
CA CYS A 56 8.96 8.86 1.33
C CYS A 56 9.25 7.36 1.23
N LYS A 57 9.63 6.71 2.33
CA LYS A 57 9.85 5.25 2.38
C LYS A 57 8.55 4.47 2.18
N PHE A 58 7.44 4.97 2.72
CA PHE A 58 6.12 4.37 2.50
C PHE A 58 5.69 4.44 1.03
N ASP A 59 5.86 5.58 0.37
CA ASP A 59 5.54 5.76 -1.05
C ASP A 59 6.41 4.88 -1.97
N GLN A 60 7.60 4.49 -1.51
CA GLN A 60 8.51 3.54 -2.18
C GLN A 60 8.14 2.07 -1.95
N GLY A 61 7.11 1.79 -1.13
CA GLY A 61 6.72 0.44 -0.74
C GLY A 61 7.57 -0.18 0.37
N GLU A 62 8.53 0.57 0.92
CA GLU A 62 9.38 0.13 2.03
C GLU A 62 8.68 0.34 3.39
N ILE A 63 7.52 -0.28 3.59
CA ILE A 63 6.68 -0.06 4.79
C ILE A 63 7.41 -0.32 6.11
N GLY A 64 8.33 -1.28 6.14
CA GLY A 64 9.16 -1.55 7.32
C GLY A 64 10.17 -0.43 7.62
N ALA A 65 10.69 0.24 6.59
CA ALA A 65 11.55 1.41 6.78
C ALA A 65 10.74 2.63 7.22
N ALA A 66 9.55 2.82 6.64
CA ALA A 66 8.62 3.86 7.06
C ALA A 66 8.26 3.75 8.55
N GLU A 67 7.90 2.54 9.00
CA GLU A 67 7.61 2.28 10.41
C GLU A 67 8.77 2.66 11.33
N ARG A 68 10.00 2.26 11.00
CA ARG A 68 11.18 2.61 11.80
C ARG A 68 11.34 4.12 11.93
N CYS A 69 11.10 4.87 10.85
CA CYS A 69 11.19 6.32 10.88
C CYS A 69 10.13 6.94 11.79
N PHE A 70 8.88 6.48 11.70
CA PHE A 70 7.80 6.96 12.57
C PHE A 70 8.04 6.61 14.04
N ALA A 71 8.54 5.40 14.32
CA ALA A 71 8.91 5.00 15.67
C ALA A 71 10.05 5.85 16.24
N GLN A 72 11.10 6.12 15.45
CA GLN A 72 12.20 7.01 15.84
C GLN A 72 11.73 8.45 16.09
N ALA A 73 10.72 8.92 15.35
CA ALA A 73 10.15 10.25 15.54
C ALA A 73 9.47 10.40 16.92
N LEU A 74 9.05 9.30 17.54
CA LEU A 74 8.40 9.26 18.86
C LEU A 74 9.37 9.01 20.02
N GLU A 75 10.66 8.79 19.74
CA GLU A 75 11.66 8.65 20.79
C GLU A 75 11.74 9.95 21.63
N PRO A 76 11.77 9.88 22.97
CA PRO A 76 11.83 11.05 23.83
C PRO A 76 13.02 11.95 23.48
N ARG A 77 12.76 13.22 23.15
CA ARG A 77 13.78 14.23 22.85
C ARG A 77 13.46 15.52 23.58
N GLU A 78 14.35 15.94 24.49
CA GLU A 78 14.19 17.19 25.26
C GLU A 78 14.14 18.44 24.36
N SER A 79 14.66 18.36 23.13
CA SER A 79 14.75 19.49 22.20
C SER A 79 13.42 19.92 21.55
N PHE A 80 12.33 19.15 21.70
CA PHE A 80 11.06 19.41 20.98
C PHE A 80 9.80 19.32 21.89
N PRO A 81 9.71 20.07 23.00
CA PRO A 81 8.63 19.92 23.97
C PRO A 81 7.25 20.39 23.49
N ALA A 82 7.18 21.19 22.43
CA ALA A 82 5.93 21.74 21.87
C ALA A 82 5.51 21.09 20.54
N PHE A 83 6.20 20.03 20.10
CA PHE A 83 5.86 19.34 18.85
C PHE A 83 4.64 18.44 19.07
N ASP A 84 3.62 18.58 18.22
CA ASP A 84 2.49 17.66 18.22
C ASP A 84 2.86 16.33 17.54
N PHE A 85 2.99 15.29 18.35
CA PHE A 85 3.33 13.95 17.90
C PHE A 85 2.13 13.16 17.35
N SER A 86 0.91 13.71 17.39
CA SER A 86 -0.32 13.01 16.96
C SER A 86 -0.24 12.51 15.51
N LEU A 87 0.39 13.28 14.61
CA LEU A 87 0.62 12.86 13.22
C LEU A 87 1.66 11.73 13.10
N CYS A 88 2.67 11.70 13.96
CA CYS A 88 3.67 10.61 13.97
C CYS A 88 3.05 9.31 14.50
N GLU A 89 2.28 9.39 15.58
CA GLU A 89 1.51 8.27 16.13
C GLU A 89 0.48 7.76 15.12
N ALA A 90 -0.22 8.67 14.43
CA ALA A 90 -1.18 8.33 13.39
C ALA A 90 -0.54 7.55 12.23
N ASN A 91 0.61 8.01 11.72
CA ASN A 91 1.33 7.32 10.66
C ASN A 91 1.90 5.98 11.12
N LEU A 92 2.41 5.89 12.35
CA LEU A 92 2.85 4.62 12.92
C LEU A 92 1.69 3.62 13.07
N GLY A 93 0.54 4.08 13.56
CA GLY A 93 -0.67 3.28 13.65
C GLY A 93 -1.15 2.83 12.26
N TYR A 94 -1.16 3.74 11.29
CA TYR A 94 -1.56 3.46 9.92
C TYR A 94 -0.71 2.37 9.26
N VAL A 95 0.62 2.48 9.30
CA VAL A 95 1.49 1.44 8.71
C VAL A 95 1.35 0.09 9.42
N ARG A 96 1.15 0.10 10.75
CA ARG A 96 0.89 -1.13 11.51
C ARG A 96 -0.42 -1.79 11.12
N VAL A 97 -1.48 -1.02 10.85
CA VAL A 97 -2.74 -1.55 10.31
C VAL A 97 -2.53 -2.16 8.93
N LEU A 98 -1.79 -1.49 8.04
CA LEU A 98 -1.48 -2.00 6.70
C LEU A 98 -0.73 -3.34 6.74
N GLN A 99 0.14 -3.53 7.74
CA GLN A 99 0.84 -4.79 8.02
C GLN A 99 -0.02 -5.83 8.76
N GLY A 100 -1.29 -5.54 9.04
CA GLY A 100 -2.21 -6.44 9.76
C GLY A 100 -2.01 -6.48 11.28
N ARG A 101 -1.16 -5.61 11.84
CA ARG A 101 -0.83 -5.53 13.28
C ARG A 101 -1.73 -4.52 13.99
N THR A 102 -3.04 -4.73 13.90
CA THR A 102 -4.07 -3.81 14.41
C THR A 102 -4.02 -3.60 15.91
N ARG A 103 -3.62 -4.62 16.68
CA ARG A 103 -3.45 -4.51 18.14
C ARG A 103 -2.38 -3.47 18.49
N GLU A 104 -1.19 -3.60 17.92
CA GLU A 104 -0.08 -2.66 18.13
C GLU A 104 -0.40 -1.25 17.60
N ALA A 105 -1.16 -1.17 16.50
CA ALA A 105 -1.64 0.11 15.99
C ALA A 105 -2.53 0.82 17.01
N ARG A 106 -3.54 0.12 17.54
CA ARG A 106 -4.47 0.70 18.52
C ARG A 106 -3.82 1.03 19.86
N GLU A 107 -2.78 0.31 20.26
CA GLU A 107 -2.01 0.66 21.47
C GLU A 107 -1.35 2.04 21.34
N VAL A 108 -0.82 2.38 20.17
CA VAL A 108 -0.23 3.71 19.88
C VAL A 108 -1.28 4.81 19.78
N LEU A 109 -2.44 4.51 19.19
CA LEU A 109 -3.45 5.53 18.88
C LEU A 109 -4.40 5.85 20.04
N ARG A 110 -4.55 4.94 21.01
CA ARG A 110 -5.61 5.00 22.02
C ARG A 110 -5.64 6.31 22.79
N SER A 111 -4.50 6.79 23.26
CA SER A 111 -4.42 8.03 24.05
C SER A 111 -4.83 9.27 23.26
N ARG A 112 -4.76 9.23 21.92
CA ARG A 112 -5.08 10.37 21.04
C ARG A 112 -6.51 10.43 20.58
N LEU A 113 -7.28 9.35 20.72
CA LEU A 113 -8.71 9.36 20.35
C LEU A 113 -9.55 10.28 21.23
N GLU A 114 -9.11 10.51 22.46
CA GLU A 114 -9.79 11.38 23.42
C GLU A 114 -9.38 12.85 23.27
N ASP A 115 -8.35 13.14 22.47
CA ASP A 115 -7.80 14.49 22.26
C ASP A 115 -8.46 15.13 21.02
N PRO A 116 -9.31 16.17 21.19
CA PRO A 116 -9.95 16.84 20.05
C PRO A 116 -8.97 17.56 19.13
N SER A 117 -7.74 17.82 19.58
CA SER A 117 -6.69 18.45 18.79
C SER A 117 -5.82 17.45 18.03
N ALA A 118 -6.02 16.15 18.24
CA ALA A 118 -5.27 15.11 17.55
C ALA A 118 -5.49 15.18 16.03
N HIS A 119 -4.43 14.87 15.28
CA HIS A 119 -4.47 14.85 13.84
C HIS A 119 -5.58 13.92 13.32
N TRP A 120 -6.33 14.35 12.30
CA TRP A 120 -7.45 13.60 11.72
C TRP A 120 -7.09 12.20 11.19
N MET A 121 -5.80 11.93 10.98
CA MET A 121 -5.30 10.59 10.62
C MET A 121 -5.41 9.57 11.77
N VAL A 122 -5.50 10.02 13.04
CA VAL A 122 -5.70 9.12 14.19
C VAL A 122 -7.02 8.35 14.05
N PRO A 123 -8.19 9.00 13.89
CA PRO A 123 -9.44 8.27 13.67
C PRO A 123 -9.47 7.51 12.35
N VAL A 124 -8.75 7.93 11.29
CA VAL A 124 -8.60 7.14 10.04
C VAL A 124 -7.91 5.81 10.32
N ALA A 125 -6.73 5.83 10.92
CA ALA A 125 -5.97 4.63 11.21
C ALA A 125 -6.74 3.70 12.18
N TRP A 126 -7.46 4.26 13.16
CA TRP A 126 -8.33 3.48 14.02
C TRP A 126 -9.49 2.84 13.27
N GLY A 127 -10.20 3.59 12.41
CA GLY A 127 -11.28 3.07 11.57
C GLY A 127 -10.81 1.95 10.63
N MET A 128 -9.65 2.12 10.00
CA MET A 128 -9.05 1.05 9.20
C MET A 128 -8.70 -0.18 10.03
N SER A 129 -8.21 -0.01 11.27
CA SER A 129 -7.97 -1.15 12.16
C SER A 129 -9.23 -1.97 12.44
N LEU A 130 -10.39 -1.30 12.53
CA LEU A 130 -11.69 -1.94 12.72
C LEU A 130 -12.18 -2.64 11.45
N LEU A 131 -11.96 -2.04 10.27
CA LEU A 131 -12.25 -2.68 8.98
C LEU A 131 -11.45 -3.97 8.78
N TYR A 132 -10.16 -3.94 9.11
CA TYR A 132 -9.31 -5.13 9.03
C TYR A 132 -9.84 -6.28 9.91
N GLU A 133 -10.45 -5.96 11.05
CA GLU A 133 -11.06 -6.91 11.97
C GLU A 133 -12.50 -7.29 11.62
N GLY A 134 -13.06 -6.76 10.53
CA GLY A 134 -14.42 -7.03 10.11
C GLY A 134 -15.48 -6.37 11.00
N ARG A 135 -15.18 -5.18 11.54
CA ARG A 135 -16.10 -4.37 12.37
C ARG A 135 -16.47 -3.06 11.66
N PRO A 136 -17.16 -3.12 10.50
CA PRO A 136 -17.35 -1.95 9.64
C PRO A 136 -18.29 -0.89 10.23
N GLU A 137 -19.31 -1.28 11.01
CA GLU A 137 -20.23 -0.34 11.68
C GLU A 137 -19.49 0.60 12.63
N GLU A 138 -18.56 0.06 13.41
CA GLU A 138 -17.72 0.84 14.31
C GLU A 138 -16.70 1.67 13.54
N ALA A 139 -16.14 1.14 12.46
CA ALA A 139 -15.21 1.88 11.60
C ALA A 139 -15.84 3.16 11.02
N ILE A 140 -17.11 3.09 10.60
CA ILE A 140 -17.85 4.24 10.06
C ILE A 140 -17.83 5.41 11.05
N VAL A 141 -17.97 5.17 12.35
CA VAL A 141 -17.98 6.23 13.38
C VAL A 141 -16.69 7.07 13.31
N TYR A 142 -15.54 6.42 13.27
CA TYR A 142 -14.24 7.09 13.26
C TYR A 142 -13.90 7.69 11.88
N LEU A 143 -14.23 6.99 10.80
CA LEU A 143 -13.99 7.50 9.44
C LEU A 143 -14.88 8.73 9.15
N GLU A 144 -16.10 8.78 9.68
CA GLU A 144 -16.96 9.96 9.63
C GLU A 144 -16.41 11.13 10.46
N GLN A 145 -15.79 10.86 11.62
CA GLN A 145 -15.10 11.89 12.40
C GLN A 145 -13.96 12.51 11.57
N ALA A 146 -13.13 11.69 10.94
CA ALA A 146 -12.03 12.16 10.09
C ALA A 146 -12.53 13.02 8.91
N ARG A 147 -13.62 12.56 8.24
CA ARG A 147 -14.23 13.26 7.10
C ARG A 147 -14.66 14.69 7.43
N LYS A 148 -15.07 14.98 8.67
CA LYS A 148 -15.47 16.34 9.09
C LYS A 148 -14.32 17.35 9.02
N TYR A 149 -13.10 16.90 9.29
CA TYR A 149 -11.91 17.77 9.30
C TYR A 149 -11.24 17.84 7.94
N PHE A 150 -11.26 16.75 7.17
CA PHE A 150 -10.55 16.69 5.90
C PHE A 150 -11.41 16.03 4.81
N TRP A 151 -12.12 16.88 4.04
CA TRP A 151 -13.10 16.45 3.03
C TRP A 151 -12.49 16.25 1.63
N GLY A 152 -11.26 16.70 1.40
CA GLY A 152 -10.58 16.66 0.09
C GLY A 152 -9.74 15.41 -0.15
N ASP A 153 -9.67 14.50 0.82
CA ASP A 153 -8.82 13.32 0.75
C ASP A 153 -9.57 12.11 0.19
N GLY A 154 -9.13 11.64 -0.97
CA GLY A 154 -9.70 10.48 -1.63
C GLY A 154 -9.55 9.18 -0.83
N GLN A 155 -8.49 9.04 -0.04
CA GLN A 155 -8.24 7.83 0.75
C GLN A 155 -9.25 7.70 1.88
N ILE A 156 -9.51 8.76 2.66
CA ILE A 156 -10.54 8.71 3.74
C ILE A 156 -11.89 8.29 3.16
N MET A 157 -12.24 8.86 2.01
CA MET A 157 -13.51 8.61 1.35
C MET A 157 -13.60 7.19 0.79
N CYS A 158 -12.51 6.64 0.25
CA CYS A 158 -12.44 5.24 -0.16
C CYS A 158 -12.55 4.27 1.03
N GLU A 159 -11.87 4.54 2.15
CA GLU A 159 -11.98 3.70 3.36
C GLU A 159 -13.39 3.80 3.98
N LEU A 160 -14.00 4.98 4.01
CA LEU A 160 -15.39 5.16 4.47
C LEU A 160 -16.39 4.47 3.53
N GLN A 161 -16.17 4.58 2.22
CA GLN A 161 -17.00 3.88 1.23
C GLN A 161 -16.88 2.36 1.38
N ARG A 162 -15.66 1.84 1.61
CA ARG A 162 -15.41 0.43 1.95
C ARG A 162 -16.20 0.05 3.20
N ALA A 163 -16.13 0.86 4.26
CA ALA A 163 -16.86 0.62 5.50
C ALA A 163 -18.37 0.55 5.29
N TYR A 164 -18.93 1.45 4.48
CA TYR A 164 -20.36 1.42 4.15
C TYR A 164 -20.77 0.15 3.39
N PHE A 165 -19.98 -0.29 2.40
CA PHE A 165 -20.26 -1.53 1.69
C PHE A 165 -20.17 -2.76 2.61
N GLU A 166 -19.14 -2.85 3.44
CA GLU A 166 -18.94 -4.01 4.34
C GLU A 166 -19.98 -4.05 5.49
N ALA A 167 -20.53 -2.90 5.90
CA ALA A 167 -21.66 -2.82 6.84
C ALA A 167 -23.04 -3.03 6.16
N GLY A 168 -23.08 -3.33 4.85
CA GLY A 168 -24.33 -3.47 4.09
C GLY A 168 -25.08 -2.16 3.83
N ARG A 169 -24.53 -1.01 4.22
CA ARG A 169 -25.08 0.34 4.03
C ARG A 169 -24.85 0.85 2.61
N THR A 170 -25.39 0.12 1.64
CA THR A 170 -25.12 0.33 0.21
C THR A 170 -25.63 1.68 -0.30
N ASP A 171 -26.73 2.19 0.24
CA ASP A 171 -27.26 3.51 -0.13
C ASP A 171 -26.31 4.63 0.28
N ASP A 172 -25.74 4.56 1.48
CA ASP A 172 -24.73 5.52 1.96
C ASP A 172 -23.45 5.44 1.12
N ALA A 173 -23.01 4.22 0.78
CA ALA A 173 -21.85 4.01 -0.08
C ALA A 173 -22.05 4.62 -1.49
N ARG A 174 -23.26 4.49 -2.06
CA ARG A 174 -23.62 5.08 -3.36
C ARG A 174 -23.75 6.59 -3.29
N ALA A 175 -24.32 7.13 -2.21
CA ALA A 175 -24.36 8.57 -1.99
C ALA A 175 -22.93 9.15 -1.91
N LEU A 176 -22.04 8.47 -1.19
CA LEU A 176 -20.63 8.84 -1.10
C LEU A 176 -19.91 8.76 -2.46
N ALA A 177 -20.21 7.73 -3.27
CA ALA A 177 -19.69 7.59 -4.63
C ALA A 177 -20.02 8.80 -5.53
N ALA A 178 -21.25 9.31 -5.42
CA ALA A 178 -21.67 10.49 -6.19
C ALA A 178 -20.89 11.75 -5.76
N VAL A 179 -20.58 11.88 -4.47
CA VAL A 179 -19.73 12.96 -3.95
C VAL A 179 -18.29 12.82 -4.45
N LEU A 180 -17.71 11.62 -4.38
CA LEU A 180 -16.37 11.32 -4.90
C LEU A 180 -16.23 11.70 -6.38
N ARG A 181 -17.21 11.30 -7.19
CA ARG A 181 -17.22 11.60 -8.63
C ARG A 181 -17.32 13.09 -8.91
N SER A 182 -18.24 13.79 -8.25
CA SER A 182 -18.52 15.21 -8.54
C SER A 182 -17.48 16.17 -7.99
N LYS A 183 -16.92 15.90 -6.79
CA LYS A 183 -16.00 16.82 -6.11
C LYS A 183 -14.52 16.47 -6.27
N ILE A 184 -14.20 15.18 -6.33
CA ILE A 184 -12.80 14.69 -6.34
C ILE A 184 -12.43 14.12 -7.72
N GLY A 185 -13.42 13.84 -8.59
CA GLY A 185 -13.19 13.23 -9.90
C GLY A 185 -12.85 11.74 -9.83
N MET A 186 -12.98 11.11 -8.66
CA MET A 186 -12.73 9.68 -8.48
C MET A 186 -13.95 8.87 -8.92
N SER A 187 -13.74 7.92 -9.84
CA SER A 187 -14.81 7.03 -10.30
C SER A 187 -14.78 5.71 -9.52
N CYS A 188 -15.30 5.73 -8.29
CA CYS A 188 -15.56 4.53 -7.50
C CYS A 188 -17.06 4.41 -7.20
N SER A 189 -17.79 3.66 -8.03
CA SER A 189 -19.27 3.56 -7.97
C SER A 189 -19.80 2.42 -7.11
N ASP A 190 -19.02 1.36 -6.95
CA ASP A 190 -19.40 0.12 -6.28
C ASP A 190 -18.21 -0.43 -5.48
N TYR A 191 -18.43 -1.56 -4.80
CA TYR A 191 -17.38 -2.17 -3.98
C TYR A 191 -16.17 -2.59 -4.82
N ALA A 192 -16.37 -3.07 -6.05
CA ALA A 192 -15.30 -3.44 -6.98
C ALA A 192 -14.49 -2.23 -7.46
N GLY A 193 -15.11 -1.04 -7.56
CA GLY A 193 -14.45 0.22 -7.91
C GLY A 193 -13.35 0.63 -6.93
N LEU A 194 -13.35 0.09 -5.71
CA LEU A 194 -12.30 0.31 -4.72
C LEU A 194 -11.02 -0.52 -4.99
N PHE A 195 -11.00 -1.35 -6.04
CA PHE A 195 -9.88 -2.23 -6.33
C PHE A 195 -8.58 -1.47 -6.57
N SER A 196 -8.61 -0.39 -7.35
CA SER A 196 -7.42 0.42 -7.64
C SER A 196 -6.81 1.04 -6.38
N HIS A 197 -7.65 1.51 -5.46
CA HIS A 197 -7.21 2.05 -4.16
C HIS A 197 -6.51 0.96 -3.34
N ASN A 198 -7.13 -0.22 -3.21
CA ASN A 198 -6.55 -1.32 -2.43
C ASN A 198 -5.31 -1.94 -3.10
N LEU A 199 -5.22 -1.90 -4.43
CA LEU A 199 -4.02 -2.30 -5.16
C LEU A 199 -2.85 -1.33 -4.93
N ASP A 200 -3.12 -0.02 -4.77
CA ASP A 200 -2.09 0.94 -4.39
C ASP A 200 -1.56 0.63 -2.98
N GLN A 201 -2.46 0.36 -2.02
CA GLN A 201 -2.09 -0.05 -0.67
C GLN A 201 -1.25 -1.34 -0.66
N TRP A 202 -1.60 -2.31 -1.51
CA TRP A 202 -0.82 -3.53 -1.70
C TRP A 202 0.62 -3.20 -2.13
N LYS A 203 0.78 -2.40 -3.19
CA LYS A 203 2.10 -2.00 -3.74
C LYS A 203 2.95 -1.24 -2.72
N ARG A 204 2.33 -0.48 -1.83
CA ARG A 204 3.01 0.32 -0.80
C ARG A 204 3.45 -0.47 0.44
N GLY A 205 3.25 -1.78 0.50
CA GLY A 205 3.58 -2.54 1.71
C GLY A 205 2.42 -3.31 2.32
N GLY A 206 1.19 -2.82 2.11
CA GLY A 206 0.01 -3.18 2.88
C GLY A 206 -0.68 -4.46 2.43
N ARG A 207 0.08 -5.54 2.16
CA ARG A 207 -0.45 -6.80 1.62
C ARG A 207 -1.54 -7.38 2.51
N ALA A 208 -1.32 -7.41 3.83
CA ALA A 208 -2.30 -7.93 4.77
C ALA A 208 -3.63 -7.17 4.70
N TYR A 209 -3.58 -5.84 4.76
CA TYR A 209 -4.77 -5.01 4.74
C TYR A 209 -5.52 -5.05 3.40
N ALA A 210 -4.79 -4.93 2.29
CA ALA A 210 -5.36 -5.01 0.95
C ALA A 210 -5.95 -6.40 0.66
N TRP A 211 -5.30 -7.47 1.11
CA TRP A 211 -5.82 -8.83 0.98
C TRP A 211 -7.19 -8.98 1.64
N ARG A 212 -7.41 -8.40 2.83
CA ARG A 212 -8.74 -8.44 3.46
C ARG A 212 -9.84 -7.85 2.60
N TYR A 213 -9.57 -6.78 1.86
CA TYR A 213 -10.52 -6.26 0.89
C TYR A 213 -10.71 -7.22 -0.29
N PHE A 214 -9.63 -7.77 -0.87
CA PHE A 214 -9.72 -8.72 -1.97
C PHE A 214 -10.53 -9.96 -1.61
N GLU A 215 -10.45 -10.43 -0.35
CA GLU A 215 -11.23 -11.55 0.13
C GLU A 215 -12.72 -11.26 0.18
N ARG A 216 -13.11 -10.13 0.78
CA ARG A 216 -14.51 -9.69 0.82
C ARG A 216 -15.07 -9.47 -0.58
N LEU A 217 -14.26 -8.91 -1.48
CA LEU A 217 -14.68 -8.72 -2.86
C LEU A 217 -14.85 -10.08 -3.56
N ALA A 218 -13.91 -11.00 -3.39
CA ALA A 218 -14.00 -12.35 -3.92
C ALA A 218 -15.21 -13.12 -3.37
N GLU A 219 -15.60 -12.94 -2.11
CA GLU A 219 -16.83 -13.53 -1.55
C GLU A 219 -18.08 -13.14 -2.35
N SER A 220 -18.20 -11.86 -2.74
CA SER A 220 -19.32 -11.38 -3.57
C SER A 220 -19.27 -11.86 -5.03
N GLU A 221 -18.08 -12.18 -5.52
CA GLU A 221 -17.80 -12.53 -6.93
C GLU A 221 -17.42 -14.00 -7.14
N TRP A 222 -17.51 -14.82 -6.09
CA TRP A 222 -16.95 -16.19 -6.00
C TRP A 222 -17.45 -17.15 -7.09
N GLY A 223 -18.65 -16.89 -7.61
CA GLY A 223 -19.23 -17.65 -8.72
C GLY A 223 -19.53 -16.80 -9.97
N ARG A 224 -19.03 -15.56 -10.02
CA ARG A 224 -19.40 -14.58 -11.06
C ARG A 224 -18.21 -14.16 -11.91
N SER A 225 -17.06 -13.91 -11.31
CA SER A 225 -15.91 -13.32 -12.01
C SER A 225 -14.67 -14.21 -11.96
N VAL A 226 -14.47 -15.01 -13.01
CA VAL A 226 -13.23 -15.78 -13.23
C VAL A 226 -12.01 -14.85 -13.23
N GLN A 227 -12.11 -13.70 -13.91
CA GLN A 227 -10.99 -12.78 -14.07
C GLN A 227 -10.53 -12.20 -12.74
N LEU A 228 -11.47 -11.84 -11.86
CA LEU A 228 -11.14 -11.26 -10.56
C LEU A 228 -10.41 -12.26 -9.67
N LEU A 229 -10.95 -13.48 -9.56
CA LEU A 229 -10.34 -14.55 -8.77
C LEU A 229 -8.95 -14.90 -9.32
N ASN A 230 -8.83 -15.03 -10.64
CA ASN A 230 -7.56 -15.30 -11.31
C ASN A 230 -6.52 -14.20 -11.03
N ASN A 231 -6.88 -12.93 -11.24
CA ASN A 231 -5.96 -11.81 -11.06
C ASN A 231 -5.52 -11.63 -9.61
N ALA A 232 -6.44 -11.79 -8.64
CA ALA A 232 -6.12 -11.72 -7.22
C ALA A 232 -5.20 -12.88 -6.79
N ALA A 233 -5.45 -14.09 -7.31
CA ALA A 233 -4.59 -15.25 -7.06
C ALA A 233 -3.19 -15.04 -7.64
N TRP A 234 -3.09 -14.57 -8.88
CA TRP A 234 -1.83 -14.23 -9.53
C TRP A 234 -1.03 -13.21 -8.70
N LEU A 235 -1.65 -12.07 -8.37
CA LEU A 235 -1.03 -10.98 -7.62
C LEU A 235 -0.43 -11.47 -6.28
N ALA A 236 -1.20 -12.23 -5.51
CA ALA A 236 -0.73 -12.74 -4.23
C ALA A 236 0.38 -13.80 -4.41
N ALA A 237 0.29 -14.63 -5.44
CA ALA A 237 1.24 -15.69 -5.68
C ALA A 237 2.59 -15.20 -6.25
N THR A 238 2.60 -14.14 -7.07
CA THR A 238 3.83 -13.62 -7.70
C THR A 238 4.56 -12.58 -6.88
N ASP A 239 3.88 -11.80 -6.03
CA ASP A 239 4.54 -10.81 -5.18
C ASP A 239 5.50 -11.49 -4.19
N THR A 240 6.74 -11.01 -4.16
CA THR A 240 7.83 -11.49 -3.30
C THR A 240 7.65 -11.16 -1.83
N GLN A 241 6.82 -10.17 -1.52
CA GLN A 241 6.56 -9.68 -0.17
C GLN A 241 5.21 -10.16 0.39
N THR A 242 4.49 -11.02 -0.33
CA THR A 242 3.24 -11.62 0.16
C THR A 242 3.52 -12.52 1.37
N PRO A 243 2.83 -12.31 2.50
CA PRO A 243 2.89 -13.24 3.63
C PRO A 243 2.49 -14.67 3.22
N PRO A 244 3.20 -15.73 3.70
CA PRO A 244 2.93 -17.11 3.30
C PRO A 244 1.48 -17.56 3.51
N GLU A 245 0.83 -17.09 4.58
CA GLU A 245 -0.57 -17.38 4.87
C GLU A 245 -1.54 -16.80 3.85
N ILE A 246 -1.19 -15.67 3.23
CA ILE A 246 -1.96 -15.05 2.16
C ILE A 246 -1.75 -15.82 0.85
N ALA A 247 -0.50 -16.16 0.52
CA ALA A 247 -0.19 -16.97 -0.65
C ALA A 247 -0.90 -18.34 -0.61
N ALA A 248 -0.97 -18.97 0.57
CA ALA A 248 -1.70 -20.23 0.76
C ALA A 248 -3.21 -20.08 0.50
N ARG A 249 -3.83 -18.99 0.97
CA ARG A 249 -5.27 -18.72 0.78
C ARG A 249 -5.60 -18.37 -0.68
N ALA A 250 -4.66 -17.76 -1.40
CA ALA A 250 -4.81 -17.42 -2.81
C ALA A 250 -5.00 -18.65 -3.72
N VAL A 251 -4.55 -19.84 -3.30
CA VAL A 251 -4.76 -21.09 -4.04
C VAL A 251 -6.26 -21.35 -4.27
N ALA A 252 -7.10 -21.11 -3.25
CA ALA A 252 -8.53 -21.34 -3.35
C ALA A 252 -9.19 -20.47 -4.44
N PHE A 253 -8.66 -19.28 -4.71
CA PHE A 253 -9.18 -18.37 -5.73
C PHE A 253 -8.84 -18.90 -7.12
N ALA A 254 -7.61 -19.37 -7.31
CA ALA A 254 -7.19 -19.99 -8.57
C ALA A 254 -7.96 -21.30 -8.82
N GLU A 255 -8.14 -22.15 -7.81
CA GLU A 255 -8.92 -23.39 -7.93
C GLU A 255 -10.36 -23.10 -8.33
N ARG A 256 -10.98 -22.11 -7.70
CA ARG A 256 -12.33 -21.69 -8.04
C ARG A 256 -12.43 -21.17 -9.47
N ALA A 257 -11.47 -20.36 -9.91
CA ALA A 257 -11.41 -19.87 -11.29
C ALA A 257 -11.27 -21.03 -12.30
N VAL A 258 -10.44 -22.04 -12.00
CA VAL A 258 -10.29 -23.25 -12.82
C VAL A 258 -11.60 -24.03 -12.90
N GLU A 259 -12.28 -24.24 -11.77
CA GLU A 259 -13.57 -24.93 -11.71
C GLU A 259 -14.62 -24.24 -12.59
N MET A 260 -14.74 -22.91 -12.48
CA MET A 260 -15.69 -22.10 -13.26
C MET A 260 -15.43 -22.16 -14.77
N THR A 261 -14.21 -22.45 -15.19
CA THR A 261 -13.85 -22.58 -16.61
C THR A 261 -13.89 -24.02 -17.12
N GLY A 262 -14.21 -24.98 -16.25
CA GLY A 262 -14.17 -26.41 -16.58
C GLY A 262 -12.77 -26.90 -16.95
N SER A 263 -11.70 -26.28 -16.43
CA SER A 263 -10.31 -26.58 -16.77
C SER A 263 -9.96 -26.43 -18.27
N MET A 264 -10.65 -25.54 -18.99
CA MET A 264 -10.45 -25.35 -20.44
C MET A 264 -9.59 -24.12 -20.79
N LYS A 265 -9.25 -23.27 -19.82
CA LYS A 265 -8.47 -22.05 -20.04
C LYS A 265 -7.04 -22.20 -19.53
N ALA A 266 -6.07 -22.14 -20.45
CA ALA A 266 -4.65 -22.26 -20.13
C ALA A 266 -4.17 -21.16 -19.16
N GLU A 267 -4.60 -19.91 -19.33
CA GLU A 267 -4.16 -18.80 -18.43
C GLU A 267 -4.59 -19.03 -16.97
N VAL A 268 -5.75 -19.63 -16.77
CA VAL A 268 -6.32 -19.86 -15.43
C VAL A 268 -5.66 -21.07 -14.77
N LEU A 269 -5.39 -22.13 -15.53
CA LEU A 269 -4.61 -23.28 -15.06
C LEU A 269 -3.17 -22.91 -14.72
N ASP A 270 -2.54 -22.04 -15.53
CA ASP A 270 -1.20 -21.53 -15.24
C ASP A 270 -1.17 -20.73 -13.93
N THR A 271 -2.17 -19.87 -13.71
CA THR A 271 -2.32 -19.14 -12.45
C THR A 271 -2.47 -20.09 -11.26
N LEU A 272 -3.20 -21.20 -11.39
CA LEU A 272 -3.27 -22.24 -10.37
C LEU A 272 -1.90 -22.87 -10.10
N GLY A 273 -1.11 -23.13 -11.15
CA GLY A 273 0.27 -23.60 -11.03
C GLY A 273 1.13 -22.62 -10.21
N VAL A 274 1.07 -21.34 -10.54
CA VAL A 274 1.79 -20.27 -9.83
C VAL A 274 1.36 -20.19 -8.36
N ALA A 275 0.05 -20.20 -8.08
CA ALA A 275 -0.49 -20.13 -6.73
C ALA A 275 -0.08 -21.33 -5.86
N ARG A 276 -0.18 -22.56 -6.40
CA ARG A 276 0.25 -23.77 -5.69
C ARG A 276 1.74 -23.77 -5.40
N ALA A 277 2.56 -23.36 -6.36
CA ALA A 277 4.01 -23.25 -6.15
C ALA A 277 4.35 -22.21 -5.08
N ALA A 278 3.66 -21.06 -5.08
CA ALA A 278 3.84 -20.02 -4.07
C ALA A 278 3.45 -20.49 -2.65
N ALA A 279 2.48 -21.40 -2.55
CA ALA A 279 2.07 -22.06 -1.30
C ALA A 279 2.96 -23.26 -0.92
N GLY A 280 3.95 -23.63 -1.74
CA GLY A 280 4.86 -24.76 -1.52
C GLY A 280 4.38 -26.11 -2.05
N ASP A 281 3.18 -26.19 -2.65
CA ASP A 281 2.67 -27.39 -3.32
C ASP A 281 3.24 -27.51 -4.74
N PHE A 282 4.54 -27.85 -4.83
CA PHE A 282 5.20 -28.08 -6.12
C PHE A 282 4.62 -29.24 -6.93
N PRO A 283 4.22 -30.38 -6.33
CA PRO A 283 3.55 -31.45 -7.08
C PRO A 283 2.27 -30.96 -7.76
N GLY A 284 1.38 -30.30 -7.01
CA GLY A 284 0.14 -29.76 -7.57
C GLY A 284 0.37 -28.61 -8.56
N ALA A 285 1.43 -27.83 -8.39
CA ALA A 285 1.84 -26.79 -9.34
C ALA A 285 2.27 -27.37 -10.69
N ARG A 286 3.07 -28.45 -10.68
CA ARG A 286 3.50 -29.14 -11.90
C ARG A 286 2.29 -29.71 -12.65
N GLN A 287 1.38 -30.35 -11.92
CA GLN A 287 0.15 -30.90 -12.51
C GLN A 287 -0.68 -29.81 -13.20
N ALA A 288 -0.90 -28.67 -12.53
CA ALA A 288 -1.67 -27.57 -13.10
C ALA A 288 -0.99 -26.96 -14.34
N ALA A 289 0.34 -26.80 -14.32
CA ALA A 289 1.10 -26.31 -15.47
C ALA A 289 1.07 -27.29 -16.66
N GLU A 290 1.17 -28.60 -16.42
CA GLU A 290 1.05 -29.63 -17.47
C GLU A 290 -0.35 -29.65 -18.09
N GLN A 291 -1.40 -29.50 -17.28
CA GLN A 291 -2.77 -29.32 -17.76
C GLN A 291 -2.92 -28.02 -18.58
N ALA A 292 -2.31 -26.93 -18.14
CA ALA A 292 -2.32 -25.66 -18.87
C ALA A 292 -1.67 -25.80 -20.25
N LEU A 293 -0.52 -26.47 -20.35
CA LEU A 293 0.16 -26.76 -21.62
C LEU A 293 -0.68 -27.61 -22.56
N ALA A 294 -1.42 -28.59 -22.03
CA ALA A 294 -2.27 -29.46 -22.84
C ALA A 294 -3.42 -28.71 -23.54
N VAL A 295 -3.87 -27.58 -22.99
CA VAL A 295 -4.96 -26.76 -23.54
C VAL A 295 -4.50 -25.42 -24.12
N ALA A 296 -3.20 -25.10 -24.04
CA ALA A 296 -2.63 -23.85 -24.52
C ALA A 296 -2.66 -23.79 -26.06
N LYS A 297 -3.33 -22.78 -26.60
CA LYS A 297 -3.37 -22.49 -28.04
C LYS A 297 -2.36 -21.43 -28.46
N ASP A 298 -2.01 -20.52 -27.56
CA ASP A 298 -1.03 -19.47 -27.80
C ASP A 298 0.39 -20.00 -27.53
N PRO A 299 1.27 -20.05 -28.55
CA PRO A 299 2.65 -20.48 -28.37
C PRO A 299 3.47 -19.59 -27.44
N ALA A 300 3.13 -18.30 -27.30
CA ALA A 300 3.84 -17.40 -26.40
C ALA A 300 3.55 -17.76 -24.94
N LEU A 301 2.27 -17.91 -24.59
CA LEU A 301 1.84 -18.40 -23.28
C LEU A 301 2.44 -19.78 -22.97
N ALA A 302 2.39 -20.74 -23.91
CA ALA A 302 2.94 -22.07 -23.70
C ALA A 302 4.43 -22.04 -23.29
N ARG A 303 5.24 -21.19 -23.94
CA ARG A 303 6.65 -21.00 -23.57
C ARG A 303 6.84 -20.43 -22.17
N GLU A 304 5.99 -19.51 -21.73
CA GLU A 304 6.05 -18.97 -20.37
C GLU A 304 5.66 -20.04 -19.34
N ILE A 305 4.63 -20.84 -19.61
CA ILE A 305 4.23 -21.97 -18.74
C ILE A 305 5.37 -23.00 -18.66
N GLU A 306 6.04 -23.33 -19.76
CA GLU A 306 7.19 -24.26 -19.77
C GLU A 306 8.33 -23.78 -18.87
N LYS A 307 8.67 -22.48 -18.92
CA LYS A 307 9.68 -21.88 -18.04
C LYS A 307 9.28 -22.01 -16.56
N ARG A 308 8.03 -21.70 -16.23
CA ARG A 308 7.50 -21.83 -14.86
C ARG A 308 7.48 -23.28 -14.38
N LEU A 309 7.07 -24.22 -15.24
CA LEU A 309 7.11 -25.65 -14.97
C LEU A 309 8.53 -26.14 -14.66
N ALA A 310 9.55 -25.61 -15.35
CA ALA A 310 10.95 -25.90 -15.03
C ALA A 310 11.35 -25.40 -13.63
N LEU A 311 10.88 -24.22 -13.20
CA LEU A 311 11.07 -23.74 -11.84
C LEU A 311 10.44 -24.68 -10.81
N TYR A 312 9.20 -25.11 -11.05
CA TYR A 312 8.48 -26.00 -10.14
C TYR A 312 9.15 -27.38 -10.04
N ARG A 313 9.76 -27.87 -11.12
CA ARG A 313 10.60 -29.08 -11.13
C ARG A 313 11.82 -28.95 -10.23
N GLY A 314 12.41 -27.76 -10.18
CA GLY A 314 13.52 -27.41 -9.27
C GLY A 314 13.09 -27.03 -7.85
N GLY A 315 11.80 -27.05 -7.51
CA GLY A 315 11.30 -26.65 -6.18
C GLY A 315 11.32 -25.13 -5.94
N ASN A 316 11.28 -24.33 -7.02
CA ASN A 316 11.25 -22.87 -6.95
C ASN A 316 9.89 -22.35 -7.41
N ALA A 317 9.33 -21.37 -6.68
CA ALA A 317 8.13 -20.66 -7.09
C ALA A 317 8.48 -19.54 -8.08
N PHE A 318 7.56 -19.25 -9.00
CA PHE A 318 7.67 -18.07 -9.85
C PHE A 318 7.30 -16.82 -9.05
N ARG A 319 8.07 -15.74 -9.25
CA ARG A 319 7.87 -14.43 -8.60
C ARG A 319 8.12 -13.32 -9.62
N GLU A 320 7.43 -12.20 -9.46
CA GLU A 320 7.57 -10.98 -10.28
C GLU A 320 8.33 -9.87 -9.54
#